data_AF-A0A8J6DMG7-F1
#
_entry.id   AF-A0A8J6DMG7-F1
#
_cell.length_a   1.000
_cell.length_b   1.000
_cell.length_c   1.000
_cell.angle_alpha   90.00
_cell.angle_beta   90.00
_cell.angle_gamma   90.00
#
_symmetry.space_group_name_H-M   'P 1'
#
loop_
_entity.id
_entity.type
_entity.pdbx_description
1 polymer ?
#
loop_
_entity_poly.entity_id
_entity_poly.type
_entity_poly.pdbx_seq_one_letter_code
_entity_poly.pdbx_strand_id
1 'polypeptide(L)'
;EDWPLGFLLHLQATDVHINPVWFSPNFLVCLILKMEWAVAFGGPIQEYECDKKYLSKMHHVLLKRDVSEGGPQHLLSGCLFLISC
;
A
#
# COMPACT_ATOMS: atom_id res chain seq x y z
N GLU A 1 -4.04 -9.20 19.36
CA GLU A 1 -4.35 -7.76 19.40
C GLU A 1 -5.35 -7.49 18.29
N ASP A 2 -6.60 -7.18 18.65
CA ASP A 2 -7.61 -6.74 17.68
C ASP A 2 -7.27 -5.30 17.30
N TRP A 3 -6.75 -5.11 16.08
CA TRP A 3 -6.60 -3.78 15.52
C TRP A 3 -7.97 -3.11 15.47
N PRO A 4 -8.13 -1.84 15.90
CA PRO A 4 -9.42 -1.18 15.80
C PRO A 4 -9.85 -1.13 14.33
N LEU A 5 -10.89 -1.91 13.99
CA LEU A 5 -11.49 -2.01 12.65
C LEU A 5 -11.89 -0.64 12.05
N GLY A 6 -11.92 0.40 12.87
CA GLY A 6 -12.21 1.79 12.49
C GLY A 6 -11.17 2.49 11.61
N PHE A 7 -10.03 1.86 11.31
CA PHE A 7 -8.99 2.45 10.45
C PHE A 7 -8.86 1.75 9.09
N LEU A 8 -9.58 0.66 8.86
CA LEU A 8 -9.50 -0.08 7.61
C LEU A 8 -10.37 0.58 6.54
N LEU A 9 -9.73 0.96 5.44
CA LEU A 9 -10.37 1.53 4.27
C LEU A 9 -10.31 0.50 3.14
N HIS A 10 -11.46 0.15 2.59
CA HIS A 10 -11.55 -0.61 1.35
C HIS A 10 -11.38 0.35 0.18
N LEU A 11 -10.22 0.31 -0.47
CA LEU A 11 -9.91 1.16 -1.62
C LEU A 11 -10.54 0.59 -2.89
N GLN A 12 -11.44 1.35 -3.51
CA GLN A 12 -11.93 1.08 -4.85
C GLN A 12 -11.38 2.15 -5.80
N ALA A 13 -10.41 1.77 -6.62
CA ALA A 13 -9.84 2.65 -7.65
C ALA A 13 -10.56 2.41 -8.98
N THR A 14 -10.95 3.50 -9.66
CA THR A 14 -11.50 3.46 -11.03
C THR A 14 -10.46 3.88 -12.06
N ASP A 15 -9.50 4.72 -11.68
CA ASP A 15 -8.36 5.10 -12.50
C ASP A 15 -7.05 5.04 -11.71
N VAL A 16 -6.02 4.46 -12.34
CA VAL A 16 -4.71 4.22 -11.74
C VAL A 16 -3.61 4.55 -12.74
N HIS A 17 -2.72 5.44 -12.35
CA HIS A 17 -1.55 5.80 -13.14
C HIS A 17 -0.28 5.17 -12.61
N ILE A 18 0.65 4.89 -13.53
CA ILE A 18 1.98 4.41 -13.19
C ILE A 18 2.97 5.56 -13.29
N ASN A 19 3.49 6.00 -12.14
CA ASN A 19 4.45 7.10 -12.08
C ASN A 19 5.90 6.61 -11.94
N PRO A 20 6.85 7.24 -12.67
CA PRO A 20 8.25 6.90 -12.56
C PRO A 20 8.80 7.42 -11.22
N VAL A 21 9.10 6.49 -10.32
CA VAL A 21 9.82 6.78 -9.06
C VAL A 21 11.17 6.10 -9.10
N TRP A 22 12.20 6.76 -8.55
CA TRP A 22 13.54 6.19 -8.46
C TRP A 22 13.60 5.04 -7.45
N PHE A 23 14.34 3.98 -7.75
CA PHE A 23 14.43 2.82 -6.88
C PHE A 23 15.41 3.07 -5.73
N SER A 24 14.92 3.01 -4.48
CA SER A 24 15.73 3.15 -3.27
C SER A 24 15.45 1.97 -2.31
N PRO A 25 16.33 0.95 -2.26
CA PRO A 25 16.09 -0.23 -1.45
C PRO A 25 16.07 0.06 0.05
N ASN A 26 16.94 0.95 0.53
CA ASN A 26 16.99 1.33 1.94
C ASN A 26 15.68 1.99 2.41
N PHE A 27 15.09 2.84 1.55
CA PHE A 27 13.79 3.45 1.83
C PHE A 27 12.68 2.39 1.94
N LEU A 28 12.68 1.40 1.03
CA LEU A 28 11.67 0.34 1.00
C LEU A 28 11.75 -0.57 2.23
N VAL A 29 12.95 -0.92 2.69
CA VAL A 29 13.13 -1.71 3.91
C VAL A 29 12.49 -0.98 5.09
N CYS A 30 12.77 0.31 5.27
CA CYS A 30 12.16 1.09 6.32
C CYS A 30 10.64 1.25 6.15
N LEU A 31 10.14 1.39 4.92
CA LEU A 31 8.72 1.51 4.64
C LEU A 31 7.97 0.21 4.97
N ILE A 32 8.50 -0.93 4.51
CA ILE A 32 7.96 -2.27 4.76
C ILE A 32 7.85 -2.56 6.26
N LEU A 33 8.86 -2.17 7.05
CA LEU A 33 8.84 -2.34 8.50
C LEU A 33 7.72 -1.55 9.18
N LYS A 34 7.32 -0.41 8.60
CA LYS A 34 6.27 0.48 9.14
C LYS A 34 4.87 0.14 8.61
N MET A 35 4.74 -0.82 7.69
CA MET A 35 3.44 -1.18 7.13
C MET A 35 2.64 -2.08 8.07
N GLU A 36 1.34 -1.79 8.16
CA GLU A 36 0.37 -2.70 8.77
C GLU A 36 0.00 -3.81 7.78
N TRP A 37 0.73 -4.93 7.87
CA TRP A 37 0.63 -6.04 6.92
C TRP A 37 -0.70 -6.80 6.94
N ALA A 38 -1.44 -6.73 8.05
CA ALA A 38 -2.77 -7.33 8.19
C ALA A 38 -3.77 -6.78 7.16
N VAL A 39 -3.52 -5.57 6.65
CA VAL A 39 -4.37 -4.87 5.67
C VAL A 39 -3.91 -5.12 4.24
N ALA A 40 -2.64 -5.49 4.06
CA ALA A 40 -2.00 -5.44 2.75
C ALA A 40 -1.80 -6.84 2.14
N PHE A 41 -0.98 -7.73 2.73
CA PHE A 41 -0.52 -8.93 1.99
C PHE A 41 -0.02 -10.11 2.86
N GLY A 42 -0.44 -10.23 4.12
CA GLY A 42 -0.05 -11.39 4.95
C GLY A 42 1.40 -11.39 5.45
N GLY A 43 2.05 -10.22 5.44
CA GLY A 43 3.40 -10.02 5.98
C GLY A 43 4.51 -9.98 4.92
N PRO A 44 5.69 -9.44 5.25
CA PRO A 44 6.85 -9.55 4.38
C PRO A 44 7.45 -10.96 4.43
N ILE A 45 8.13 -11.36 3.37
CA ILE A 45 8.85 -12.65 3.34
C ILE A 45 10.09 -12.63 4.25
N GLN A 46 10.59 -13.80 4.65
CA GLN A 46 11.84 -13.88 5.41
C GLN A 46 13.02 -13.32 4.58
N GLU A 47 13.92 -12.58 5.25
CA GLU A 47 15.12 -11.99 4.64
C GLU A 47 14.84 -11.07 3.44
N TYR A 48 13.64 -10.49 3.38
CA TYR A 48 13.21 -9.62 2.28
C TYR A 48 14.13 -8.41 2.03
N GLU A 49 14.87 -7.98 3.05
CA GLU A 49 15.81 -6.86 3.02
C GLU A 49 16.96 -7.09 2.03
N CYS A 50 17.35 -8.36 1.85
CA CYS A 50 18.41 -8.77 0.93
C CYS A 50 17.87 -9.17 -0.46
N ASP A 51 16.56 -9.42 -0.58
CA ASP A 51 15.93 -9.82 -1.83
C ASP A 51 15.59 -8.61 -2.71
N LYS A 52 16.52 -8.25 -3.60
CA LYS A 52 16.33 -7.17 -4.58
C LYS A 52 15.10 -7.35 -5.48
N LYS A 53 14.72 -8.59 -5.81
CA LYS A 53 13.56 -8.88 -6.66
C LYS A 53 12.27 -8.59 -5.90
N TYR A 54 12.22 -8.97 -4.63
CA TYR A 54 11.12 -8.63 -3.75
C TYR A 54 11.01 -7.11 -3.54
N LEU A 55 12.10 -6.44 -3.19
CA LEU A 55 12.12 -4.99 -3.00
C LEU A 55 11.72 -4.25 -4.29
N SER A 56 12.17 -4.71 -5.45
CA SER A 56 11.74 -4.16 -6.74
C SER A 56 10.22 -4.32 -6.94
N LYS A 57 9.63 -5.48 -6.65
CA LYS A 57 8.17 -5.64 -6.72
C LYS A 57 7.44 -4.70 -5.76
N MET A 58 7.91 -4.59 -4.52
CA MET A 58 7.31 -3.70 -3.52
C MET A 58 7.42 -2.23 -3.93
N HIS A 59 8.53 -1.81 -4.53
CA HIS A 59 8.69 -0.48 -5.09
C HIS A 59 7.60 -0.15 -6.13
N HIS A 60 7.32 -1.09 -7.02
CA HIS A 60 6.27 -0.93 -8.02
C HIS A 60 4.87 -0.86 -7.41
N VAL A 61 4.60 -1.65 -6.36
CA VAL A 61 3.29 -1.68 -5.69
C VAL A 61 3.07 -0.46 -4.82
N LEU A 62 4.05 -0.09 -4.00
CA LEU A 62 3.89 0.92 -2.97
C LEU A 62 4.11 2.35 -3.45
N LEU A 63 4.93 2.55 -4.49
CA LEU A 63 5.37 3.90 -4.87
C LEU A 63 5.15 4.27 -6.32
N LYS A 64 4.98 3.30 -7.24
CA LYS A 64 4.78 3.62 -8.66
C LYS A 64 3.33 3.70 -9.08
N ARG A 65 2.36 3.39 -8.22
CA ARG A 65 0.94 3.41 -8.59
C ARG A 65 0.21 4.47 -7.77
N ASP A 66 -0.37 5.42 -8.47
CA ASP A 66 -1.21 6.46 -7.88
C ASP A 66 -2.65 6.25 -8.36
N VAL A 67 -3.60 6.40 -7.44
CA VAL A 67 -5.04 6.39 -7.75
C VAL A 67 -5.45 7.82 -8.06
N SER A 68 -5.86 8.09 -9.30
CA SER A 68 -6.35 9.39 -9.76
C SER A 68 -7.85 9.55 -9.52
N GLU A 69 -8.61 8.45 -9.63
CA GLU A 69 -10.05 8.43 -9.42
C GLU A 69 -10.48 7.18 -8.63
N GLY A 70 -11.43 7.37 -7.72
CA GLY A 70 -12.02 6.31 -6.92
C GLY A 70 -12.33 6.78 -5.52
N GLY A 71 -12.40 5.86 -4.56
CA GLY A 71 -12.62 6.24 -3.19
C GLY A 71 -12.39 5.15 -2.16
N PRO A 72 -11.63 5.41 -1.08
CA PRO A 72 -11.63 4.53 0.07
C PRO A 72 -12.98 4.56 0.78
N GLN A 73 -13.49 3.38 1.11
CA GLN A 73 -14.69 3.19 1.91
C GLN A 73 -14.33 2.70 3.31
N HIS A 74 -14.86 3.36 4.34
CA HIS A 74 -14.71 2.88 5.71
C HIS A 74 -15.53 1.61 5.94
N LEU A 75 -14.87 0.54 6.37
CA LEU A 75 -15.48 -0.80 6.44
C LEU A 75 -16.66 -0.90 7.42
N LEU A 76 -16.65 -0.14 8.52
CA LEU A 76 -17.73 -0.24 9.53
C LEU A 76 -18.90 0.70 9.24
N SER A 77 -18.64 1.94 8.83
CA SER A 77 -19.70 2.93 8.62
C SER A 77 -20.21 3.00 7.18
N GLY A 78 -19.47 2.41 6.23
CA GLY A 78 -19.75 2.51 4.80
C GLY A 78 -19.45 3.90 4.22
N CYS A 79 -18.93 4.85 5.01
CA CYS A 79 -18.60 6.20 4.54
C CYS A 79 -17.58 6.15 3.40
N LEU A 80 -17.88 6.82 2.29
CA LEU A 80 -17.00 6.93 1.13
C LEU A 80 -16.23 8.24 1.19
N PHE A 81 -14.91 8.16 0.98
CA PHE A 81 -14.04 9.31 0.76
C PHE A 81 -13.66 9.32 -0.71
N LEU A 82 -13.78 10.45 -1.38
CA LEU A 82 -13.50 10.54 -2.82
C LEU A 82 -12.06 10.95 -3.07
N ILE A 83 -11.43 10.26 -4.03
CA ILE A 83 -10.17 10.64 -4.66
C ILE A 83 -10.53 11.14 -6.05
N SER A 84 -10.17 12.39 -6.34
CA SER A 84 -10.32 13.02 -7.65
C SER A 84 -9.18 14.03 -7.78
N CYS A 85 -8.23 13.73 -8.67
CA CYS A 85 -7.04 14.52 -8.93
C CYS A 85 -6.99 15.02 -10.37
#